data_AF-A0AAV1V470-F1
#
_entry.id   AF-A0AAV1V470-F1
#
_cell.length_a   1.000
_cell.length_b   1.000
_cell.length_c   1.000
_cell.angle_alpha   90.00
_cell.angle_beta   90.00
_cell.angle_gamma   90.00
#
_symmetry.space_group_name_H-M   'P 1'
#
loop_
_entity.id
_entity.type
_entity.pdbx_description
1 polymer ?
#
loop_
_entity_poly.entity_id
_entity_poly.type
_entity_poly.pdbx_seq_one_letter_code
_entity_poly.pdbx_strand_id
1 'polypeptide(L)'
;MSEVIIQLSEAEEFEGETLRYLRDVLDHVATIEEDCERHLDRCRSLMEDFHNARAAQQNDVSYILALVAAIFLPAQFLTGLYGMNFTNMPELEHHDGYFIWWAVVLLMRLLQLRFLNSTRSGYNVAK
;
A
#
# COMPACT_ATOMS: atom_id res chain seq x y z
N MET A 1 13.89 -20.39 28.67
CA MET A 1 13.71 -20.74 30.10
C MET A 1 13.82 -22.24 30.34
N SER A 2 13.48 -23.07 29.34
CA SER A 2 13.67 -24.52 29.37
C SER A 2 15.08 -24.98 29.78
N GLU A 3 16.13 -24.29 29.31
CA GLU A 3 17.55 -24.60 29.60
C GLU A 3 17.89 -24.64 31.11
N VAL A 4 17.30 -23.73 31.90
CA VAL A 4 17.53 -23.64 33.36
C VAL A 4 16.84 -24.80 34.10
N ILE A 5 15.69 -25.25 33.60
CA ILE A 5 14.91 -26.33 34.22
C ILE A 5 15.47 -27.70 33.80
N ILE A 6 16.02 -27.83 32.58
CA ILE A 6 16.76 -29.00 32.14
C ILE A 6 17.98 -29.23 33.04
N GLN A 7 18.76 -28.17 33.32
CA GLN A 7 19.89 -28.23 34.25
C GLN A 7 19.49 -28.64 35.68
N LEU A 8 18.30 -28.24 36.15
CA LEU A 8 17.76 -28.65 37.45
C LEU A 8 17.28 -30.11 37.46
N SER A 9 16.84 -30.65 36.33
CA SER A 9 16.44 -32.06 36.21
C SER A 9 17.62 -33.02 36.09
N GLU A 10 18.75 -32.55 35.55
CA GLU A 10 20.01 -33.30 35.44
C GLU A 10 20.88 -33.21 36.71
N ALA A 11 20.60 -32.25 37.59
CA ALA A 11 21.19 -32.23 38.92
C ALA A 11 20.72 -33.48 39.68
N GLU A 12 21.64 -34.43 39.88
CA GLU A 12 21.51 -35.78 40.47
C GLU A 12 20.95 -35.82 41.92
N GLU A 13 20.30 -34.77 42.39
CA GLU A 13 19.91 -34.53 43.78
C GLU A 13 18.47 -34.99 44.12
N PHE A 14 17.67 -35.39 43.12
CA PHE A 14 16.26 -35.78 43.30
C PHE A 14 15.98 -37.21 42.82
N GLU A 15 15.36 -38.05 43.67
CA GLU A 15 14.96 -39.43 43.32
C GLU A 15 13.43 -39.65 43.40
N GLY A 16 12.91 -40.56 42.58
CA GLY A 16 11.53 -41.07 42.66
C GLY A 16 10.45 -40.11 42.13
N GLU A 17 9.41 -39.85 42.94
CA GLU A 17 8.24 -39.06 42.53
C GLU A 17 8.56 -37.58 42.25
N THR A 18 9.50 -36.98 43.00
CA THR A 18 9.87 -35.57 42.88
C THR A 18 10.40 -35.25 41.49
N LEU A 19 11.22 -36.13 40.92
CA LEU A 19 11.78 -35.97 39.57
C LEU A 19 10.70 -36.10 38.49
N ARG A 20 9.65 -36.91 38.74
CA ARG A 20 8.48 -37.01 37.85
C ARG A 20 7.65 -35.73 37.84
N TYR A 21 7.42 -35.11 39.00
CA TYR A 21 6.74 -33.80 39.09
C TYR A 21 7.55 -32.69 38.40
N LEU A 22 8.87 -32.67 38.58
CA LEU A 22 9.76 -31.71 37.91
C LEU A 22 9.71 -31.84 36.39
N ARG A 23 9.67 -33.07 35.87
CA ARG A 23 9.56 -33.32 34.43
C ARG A 23 8.22 -32.89 33.84
N ASP A 24 7.12 -33.10 34.57
CA ASP A 24 5.79 -32.65 34.14
C ASP A 24 5.71 -31.12 34.07
N VAL A 25 6.28 -30.43 35.07
CA VAL A 25 6.40 -28.97 35.06
C VAL A 25 7.28 -28.49 33.90
N LEU A 26 8.38 -29.18 33.61
CA LEU A 26 9.25 -28.87 32.46
C LEU A 26 8.48 -28.98 31.14
N ASP A 27 7.72 -30.04 30.92
CA ASP A 27 6.91 -30.23 29.71
C ASP A 27 5.84 -29.12 29.58
N HIS A 28 5.23 -28.72 30.70
CA HIS A 28 4.26 -27.61 30.71
C HIS A 28 4.94 -26.26 30.36
N VAL A 29 6.12 -25.98 30.92
CA VAL A 29 6.87 -24.76 30.60
C VAL A 29 7.28 -24.74 29.13
N ALA A 30 7.74 -25.87 28.59
CA ALA A 30 8.08 -25.99 27.17
C ALA A 30 6.87 -25.74 26.26
N THR A 31 5.71 -26.28 26.62
CA THR A 31 4.45 -26.06 25.89
C THR A 31 4.04 -24.58 25.90
N ILE A 32 4.16 -23.91 27.05
CA ILE A 32 3.85 -22.48 27.17
C ILE A 32 4.83 -21.62 26.37
N GLU A 33 6.12 -21.99 26.33
CA GLU A 33 7.14 -21.32 25.54
C GLU A 33 6.81 -21.39 24.04
N GLU A 34 6.43 -22.58 23.55
CA GLU A 34 6.00 -22.79 22.16
C GLU A 34 4.70 -22.05 21.83
N ASP A 35 3.73 -22.04 22.76
CA ASP A 35 2.50 -21.24 22.63
C ASP A 35 2.83 -19.75 22.51
N CYS A 36 3.74 -19.24 23.35
CA CYS A 36 4.15 -17.84 23.34
C CYS A 36 4.82 -17.45 22.03
N GLU A 37 5.72 -18.30 21.51
CA GLU A 37 6.37 -18.09 20.23
C GLU A 37 5.35 -18.07 19.07
N ARG A 38 4.40 -19.03 19.06
CA ARG A 38 3.28 -19.03 18.11
C ARG A 38 2.42 -17.77 18.19
N HIS A 39 2.22 -17.22 19.39
CA HIS A 39 1.50 -15.96 19.55
C HIS A 39 2.30 -14.76 19.03
N LEU A 40 3.61 -14.71 19.28
CA LEU A 40 4.48 -13.65 18.74
C LEU A 40 4.48 -13.66 17.21
N ASP A 41 4.56 -14.83 16.59
CA ASP A 41 4.52 -14.95 15.13
C ASP A 41 3.17 -14.54 14.54
N ARG A 42 2.07 -14.88 15.20
CA ARG A 42 0.74 -14.37 14.82
C ARG A 42 0.65 -12.85 14.95
N CYS A 43 1.17 -12.27 16.03
CA CYS A 43 1.22 -10.82 16.21
C CYS A 43 2.03 -10.14 15.10
N ARG A 44 3.16 -10.71 14.70
CA ARG A 44 3.98 -10.21 13.58
C ARG A 44 3.20 -10.25 12.26
N SER A 45 2.57 -11.39 11.95
CA SER A 45 1.74 -11.53 10.75
C SER A 45 0.58 -10.54 10.71
N LEU A 46 -0.14 -10.33 11.83
CA LEU A 46 -1.20 -9.34 11.92
C LEU A 46 -0.68 -7.90 11.73
N MET A 47 0.52 -7.62 12.22
CA MET A 47 1.14 -6.31 12.03
C MET A 47 1.51 -6.07 10.57
N GLU A 48 2.04 -7.08 9.88
CA GLU A 48 2.27 -7.04 8.43
C GLU A 48 0.96 -6.82 7.66
N ASP A 49 -0.10 -7.55 8.00
CA ASP A 49 -1.43 -7.38 7.38
C ASP A 49 -1.98 -5.97 7.60
N PHE A 50 -1.84 -5.42 8.80
CA PHE A 50 -2.23 -4.04 9.09
C PHE A 50 -1.44 -3.03 8.25
N HIS A 51 -0.12 -3.22 8.12
CA HIS A 51 0.70 -2.37 7.27
C HIS A 51 0.32 -2.49 5.79
N ASN A 52 0.04 -3.70 5.31
CA ASN A 52 -0.42 -3.96 3.95
C ASN A 52 -1.77 -3.27 3.68
N ALA A 53 -2.73 -3.38 4.61
CA ALA A 53 -4.02 -2.71 4.51
C ALA A 53 -3.88 -1.18 4.48
N ARG A 54 -3.01 -0.61 5.33
CA ARG A 54 -2.71 0.83 5.30
C ARG A 54 -2.05 1.27 3.99
N ALA A 55 -1.11 0.48 3.47
CA ALA A 55 -0.47 0.76 2.19
C ALA A 55 -1.48 0.71 1.03
N ALA A 56 -2.41 -0.25 1.04
CA ALA A 56 -3.50 -0.33 0.07
C ALA A 56 -4.40 0.92 0.11
N GLN A 57 -4.79 1.38 1.31
CA GLN A 57 -5.56 2.62 1.45
C GLN A 57 -4.80 3.85 0.95
N GLN A 58 -3.48 3.92 1.22
CA GLN A 58 -2.63 5.00 0.72
C GLN A 58 -2.56 5.02 -0.82
N ASN A 59 -2.57 3.84 -1.46
CA ASN A 59 -2.64 3.75 -2.92
C ASN A 59 -3.96 4.35 -3.45
N ASP A 60 -5.09 4.13 -2.78
CA ASP A 60 -6.38 4.70 -3.20
C ASP A 60 -6.37 6.23 -3.11
N VAL A 61 -5.87 6.79 -2.00
CA VAL A 61 -5.79 8.25 -1.83
C VAL A 61 -4.85 8.87 -2.86
N SER A 62 -3.69 8.24 -3.10
CA SER A 62 -2.72 8.73 -4.09
C SER A 62 -3.26 8.64 -5.51
N TYR A 63 -4.04 7.59 -5.82
CA TYR A 63 -4.75 7.45 -7.09
C TYR A 63 -5.77 8.57 -7.29
N ILE A 64 -6.55 8.92 -6.27
CA ILE A 64 -7.51 10.03 -6.34
C ILE A 64 -6.78 11.35 -6.61
N LEU A 65 -5.68 11.63 -5.89
CA LEU A 65 -4.91 12.85 -6.12
C LEU A 65 -4.34 12.92 -7.55
N ALA A 66 -3.80 11.82 -8.06
CA ALA A 66 -3.30 11.72 -9.42
C ALA A 66 -4.41 11.89 -10.47
N LEU A 67 -5.59 11.33 -10.22
CA LEU A 67 -6.77 11.47 -11.09
C LEU A 67 -7.21 12.93 -11.18
N VAL A 68 -7.27 13.63 -10.04
CA VAL A 68 -7.58 15.06 -9.99
C VAL A 68 -6.52 15.84 -10.76
N ALA A 69 -5.23 15.62 -10.49
CA ALA A 69 -4.14 16.29 -11.18
C ALA A 69 -4.15 16.05 -12.71
N ALA A 70 -4.44 14.83 -13.16
CA ALA A 70 -4.52 14.49 -14.58
C ALA A 70 -5.62 15.26 -15.33
N ILE A 71 -6.69 15.66 -14.64
CA ILE A 71 -7.76 16.51 -15.20
C ILE A 71 -7.33 17.98 -15.22
N PHE A 72 -6.79 18.47 -14.10
CA PHE A 72 -6.53 19.91 -13.93
C PHE A 72 -5.22 20.38 -14.56
N LEU A 73 -4.14 19.59 -14.56
CA LEU A 73 -2.82 20.03 -15.04
C LEU A 73 -2.85 20.49 -16.52
N PRO A 74 -3.47 19.76 -17.47
CA PRO A 74 -3.48 20.22 -18.86
C PRO A 74 -4.41 21.42 -19.08
N ALA A 75 -5.51 21.49 -18.34
CA ALA A 75 -6.41 22.65 -18.37
C ALA A 75 -5.71 23.91 -17.81
N GLN A 76 -4.98 23.77 -16.69
CA GLN A 76 -4.17 24.82 -16.09
C GLN A 76 -3.00 25.24 -16.99
N PHE A 77 -2.35 24.30 -17.66
CA PHE A 77 -1.32 24.60 -18.64
C PHE A 77 -1.87 25.45 -19.79
N LEU A 78 -3.03 25.06 -20.33
CA LEU A 78 -3.66 25.79 -21.43
C LEU A 78 -4.11 27.19 -20.99
N THR A 79 -4.77 27.31 -19.84
CA THR A 79 -5.14 28.63 -19.29
C THR A 79 -3.92 29.48 -18.92
N GLY A 80 -2.83 28.87 -18.45
CA GLY A 80 -1.57 29.55 -18.23
C GLY A 80 -0.96 30.08 -19.53
N LEU A 81 -0.94 29.27 -20.59
CA LEU A 81 -0.44 29.66 -21.91
C LEU A 81 -1.24 30.81 -22.52
N TYR A 82 -2.59 30.73 -22.47
CA TYR A 82 -3.48 31.79 -22.96
C TYR A 82 -3.59 33.00 -22.03
N GLY A 83 -3.23 32.86 -20.75
CA GLY A 83 -3.18 33.94 -19.77
C GLY A 83 -1.91 34.79 -19.84
N MET A 84 -0.91 34.38 -20.63
CA MET A 84 0.26 35.19 -20.92
C MET A 84 -0.14 36.31 -21.91
N ASN A 85 0.15 37.57 -21.58
CA ASN A 85 -0.10 38.76 -22.42
C ASN A 85 0.78 38.76 -23.69
N PHE A 86 0.59 37.80 -24.59
CA PHE A 86 1.23 37.80 -25.90
C PHE A 86 0.43 38.69 -26.85
N THR A 87 1.02 39.81 -27.28
CA THR A 87 0.43 40.79 -28.20
C THR A 87 0.12 40.24 -29.60
N ASN A 88 0.70 39.09 -29.97
CA ASN A 88 0.58 38.51 -31.31
C ASN A 88 0.35 37.00 -31.20
N MET A 89 -0.83 36.58 -30.73
CA MET A 89 -1.28 35.17 -30.87
C MET A 89 -1.91 35.01 -32.26
N PRO A 90 -1.24 34.36 -33.23
CA PRO A 90 -1.75 34.22 -34.61
C PRO A 90 -3.08 33.44 -34.68
N GLU A 91 -3.41 32.70 -33.63
CA GLU A 91 -4.65 31.93 -33.47
C GLU A 91 -5.87 32.82 -33.15
N LEU A 92 -5.69 34.01 -32.56
CA LEU A 92 -6.82 34.91 -32.25
C LEU A 92 -7.27 35.75 -33.46
N GLU A 93 -6.37 35.97 -34.43
CA GLU A 93 -6.63 36.79 -35.62
C GLU A 93 -7.32 36.00 -36.75
N HIS A 94 -7.29 34.67 -36.71
CA HIS A 94 -7.97 33.81 -37.68
C HIS A 94 -9.38 33.44 -37.21
N HIS A 95 -10.37 33.58 -38.12
CA HIS A 95 -11.77 33.28 -37.87
C HIS A 95 -12.01 31.81 -37.40
N ASP A 96 -11.10 30.89 -37.77
CA ASP A 96 -11.16 29.47 -37.40
C ASP A 96 -10.38 29.13 -36.12
N GLY A 97 -9.62 30.07 -35.54
CA GLY A 97 -8.76 29.80 -34.38
C GLY A 97 -9.54 29.40 -33.13
N TYR A 98 -10.77 29.90 -32.98
CA TYR A 98 -11.70 29.45 -31.93
C TYR A 98 -12.05 27.96 -32.09
N PHE A 99 -12.28 27.49 -33.32
CA PHE A 99 -12.59 26.08 -33.59
C PHE A 99 -11.37 25.18 -33.37
N ILE A 100 -10.18 25.63 -33.77
CA ILE A 100 -8.91 24.91 -33.55
C ILE A 100 -8.64 24.75 -32.05
N TRP A 101 -8.87 25.81 -31.26
CA TRP A 101 -8.71 25.77 -29.80
C TRP A 101 -9.63 24.71 -29.17
N TRP A 102 -10.91 24.72 -29.50
CA TRP A 102 -11.85 23.72 -29.01
C TRP A 102 -11.48 22.30 -29.47
N ALA A 103 -11.00 22.13 -30.70
CA ALA A 103 -10.51 20.85 -31.19
C ALA A 103 -9.32 20.32 -30.36
N VAL A 104 -8.38 21.19 -29.98
CA VAL A 104 -7.23 20.83 -29.12
C VAL A 104 -7.68 20.45 -27.71
N VAL A 105 -8.59 21.22 -27.10
CA VAL A 105 -9.16 20.90 -25.78
C VAL A 105 -9.86 19.54 -25.81
N LEU A 106 -10.67 19.29 -26.84
CA LEU A 106 -11.45 18.06 -26.98
C LEU A 106 -10.55 16.85 -27.26
N LEU A 107 -9.50 17.03 -28.07
CA LEU A 107 -8.47 16.02 -28.32
C LEU A 107 -7.69 15.67 -27.04
N MET A 108 -7.25 16.67 -26.28
CA MET A 108 -6.61 16.44 -24.97
C MET A 108 -7.52 15.67 -24.03
N ARG A 109 -8.83 16.00 -24.01
CA ARG A 109 -9.78 15.32 -23.14
C ARG A 109 -10.03 13.87 -23.57
N LEU A 110 -10.08 13.60 -24.87
CA LEU A 110 -10.16 12.25 -25.43
C LEU A 110 -8.89 11.43 -25.12
N LEU A 111 -7.71 12.02 -25.21
CA LEU A 111 -6.44 11.38 -24.86
C LEU A 111 -6.40 10.97 -23.38
N GLN A 112 -6.82 11.86 -22.48
CA GLN A 112 -6.92 11.54 -21.05
C GLN A 112 -7.92 10.42 -20.77
N LEU A 113 -9.09 10.43 -21.42
CA LEU A 113 -10.10 9.38 -21.28
C LEU A 113 -9.60 8.02 -21.82
N ARG A 114 -8.91 8.03 -22.97
CA ARG A 114 -8.28 6.83 -23.55
C ARG A 114 -7.21 6.26 -22.63
N PHE A 115 -6.35 7.11 -22.08
CA PHE A 115 -5.32 6.70 -21.12
C PHE A 115 -5.93 6.10 -19.86
N LEU A 116 -6.92 6.77 -19.25
CA LEU A 116 -7.62 6.27 -18.07
C LEU A 116 -8.33 4.92 -18.32
N ASN A 117 -8.92 4.74 -19.51
CA ASN A 117 -9.54 3.48 -19.91
C ASN A 117 -8.49 2.37 -20.12
N SER A 118 -7.34 2.70 -20.70
CA SER A 118 -6.21 1.76 -20.85
C SER A 118 -5.68 1.31 -19.50
N THR A 119 -5.59 2.21 -18.51
CA THR A 119 -5.16 1.88 -17.14
C THR A 119 -6.22 1.07 -16.38
N ARG A 120 -7.52 1.33 -16.57
CA ARG A 120 -8.60 0.48 -16.01
C ARG A 120 -8.57 -0.95 -16.55
N SER A 121 -8.17 -1.16 -17.80
CA SER A 121 -8.09 -2.50 -18.40
C SER A 121 -7.01 -3.38 -17.78
N GLY A 122 -5.94 -2.80 -17.20
CA GLY A 122 -4.90 -3.56 -16.50
C GLY A 122 -5.32 -4.05 -15.10
N TYR A 123 -6.29 -3.38 -14.47
CA TYR A 123 -6.74 -3.71 -13.11
C TYR A 123 -7.82 -4.81 -13.09
N ASN A 124 -8.61 -4.93 -14.17
CA ASN A 124 -9.66 -5.96 -14.30
C ASN A 124 -9.13 -7.36 -14.70
N VAL A 125 -7.85 -7.50 -15.05
CA VAL A 125 -7.22 -8.78 -15.42
C VAL A 125 -6.45 -9.40 -14.24
N ALA A 126 -6.21 -8.63 -13.18
CA ALA A 126 -5.49 -9.06 -11.98
C ALA A 126 -6.39 -9.41 -10.78
N LYS A 127 -7.71 -9.49 -11.00
CA LYS A 127 -8.69 -10.04 -10.05
C LYS A 127 -9.18 -11.40 -10.54
#